data_AF-A0A914MC91-F1
#
_entry.id   AF-A0A914MC91-F1
#
_cell.length_a   1.000
_cell.length_b   1.000
_cell.length_c   1.000
_cell.angle_alpha   90.00
_cell.angle_beta   90.00
_cell.angle_gamma   90.00
#
_symmetry.space_group_name_H-M   'P 1'
#
loop_
_entity.id
_entity.type
_entity.pdbx_description
1 polymer ?
#
loop_
_entity_poly.entity_id
_entity_poly.type
_entity_poly.pdbx_seq_one_letter_code
_entity_poly.pdbx_strand_id
1 'polypeptide(L)' 'MVAFIGLSCVYMKITLHERAENIEEHRLDEDYLSVTKYQISNKYNPKIKFSILYWKAQGKIIDIEIKQI' A
#
# COMPACT_ATOMS: atom_id res chain seq x y z
N MET A 1 3.86 -4.53 -23.78
CA MET A 1 3.81 -3.07 -23.53
C MET A 1 4.31 -2.84 -22.12
N VAL A 2 5.41 -2.10 -21.96
CA VAL A 2 6.11 -1.92 -20.69
C VAL A 2 6.00 -0.44 -20.32
N ALA A 3 5.36 -0.13 -19.21
CA ALA A 3 5.36 1.22 -18.65
C ALA A 3 6.44 1.28 -17.57
N PHE A 4 7.48 2.07 -17.82
CA PHE A 4 8.54 2.36 -16.87
C PHE A 4 8.18 3.63 -16.09
N ILE A 5 7.97 3.50 -14.78
CA ILE A 5 8.06 4.63 -13.85
C ILE A 5 9.46 4.55 -13.26
N GLY A 6 10.35 5.41 -13.75
CA GLY A 6 11.72 5.52 -13.31
C GLY A 6 11.81 6.19 -11.93
N LEU A 7 11.99 5.37 -10.90
CA LEU A 7 12.71 5.70 -9.67
C LEU A 7 13.35 4.38 -9.22
N SER A 8 14.67 4.28 -9.42
CA SER A 8 15.59 3.21 -9.01
C SER A 8 14.94 2.01 -8.30
N CYS A 9 14.89 0.86 -8.98
CA CYS A 9 14.43 -0.44 -8.48
C CYS A 9 15.17 -0.87 -7.20
N VAL A 10 14.74 -0.36 -6.06
CA VAL A 10 14.91 -1.06 -4.78
C VAL A 10 13.63 -1.88 -4.64
N TYR A 11 13.68 -3.13 -5.08
CA TYR A 11 12.68 -4.14 -4.68
C TYR A 11 12.86 -4.39 -3.19
N MET A 12 12.42 -3.44 -2.38
CA MET A 12 12.41 -3.59 -0.94
C MET A 12 11.23 -4.51 -0.65
N LYS A 13 11.53 -5.74 -0.20
CA LYS A 13 10.52 -6.64 0.37
C LYS A 13 10.02 -5.99 1.66
N ILE A 14 9.05 -5.08 1.53
CA ILE A 14 8.46 -4.38 2.65
C ILE A 14 7.42 -5.32 3.25
N THR A 15 7.67 -5.79 4.47
CA THR A 15 6.62 -6.37 5.29
C THR A 15 5.69 -5.22 5.69
N LEU A 16 4.57 -5.07 4.97
CA LEU A 16 3.60 -3.98 5.18
C LEU A 16 3.17 -3.90 6.66
N HIS A 17 3.04 -5.05 7.32
CA HIS A 17 2.64 -5.14 8.72
C HIS A 17 3.66 -4.55 9.71
N GLU A 18 4.96 -4.62 9.42
CA GLU A 18 6.02 -4.10 10.32
C GLU A 18 6.23 -2.60 10.18
N ARG A 19 5.90 -2.04 9.01
CA ARG A 19 6.12 -0.62 8.69
C ARG A 19 4.86 0.24 8.71
N ALA A 20 3.69 -0.38 8.75
CA ALA A 20 2.46 0.36 8.78
C ALA A 20 2.33 1.09 10.12
N GLU A 21 2.11 2.40 10.02
CA GLU A 21 1.75 3.24 11.17
C GLU A 21 0.29 3.04 11.54
N ASN A 22 -0.54 2.74 10.54
CA ASN A 22 -1.94 2.43 10.71
C ASN A 22 -2.33 1.28 9.78
N ILE A 23 -3.11 0.35 10.33
CA ILE A 23 -3.66 -0.81 9.64
C ILE A 23 -5.16 -0.80 9.89
N GLU A 24 -5.94 -0.66 8.83
CA GLU A 24 -7.39 -0.68 8.89
C GLU A 24 -7.92 -1.85 8.06
N GLU A 25 -8.79 -2.66 8.65
CA GLU A 25 -9.51 -3.68 7.91
C GLU A 25 -10.83 -3.09 7.40
N HIS A 26 -11.03 -3.17 6.09
CA HIS A 26 -12.24 -2.69 5.43
C HIS A 26 -12.93 -3.87 4.74
N ARG A 27 -14.25 -3.82 4.71
CA ARG A 27 -15.06 -4.67 3.83
C ARG A 27 -15.59 -3.78 2.73
N LEU A 28 -15.27 -4.10 1.49
CA LEU A 28 -15.92 -3.45 0.36
C LEU A 28 -17.33 -4.05 0.27
N ASP A 29 -18.33 -3.24 0.60
CA ASP A 29 -19.72 -3.65 0.83
C ASP A 29 -20.37 -4.34 -0.39
N GLU A 30 -19.85 -4.13 -1.60
CA GLU A 30 -20.44 -4.68 -2.83
C GLU A 30 -20.01 -6.13 -3.13
N ASP A 31 -18.85 -6.60 -2.63
CA ASP A 31 -18.28 -7.90 -3.03
C ASP A 31 -17.86 -8.80 -1.86
N TYR A 32 -18.21 -8.46 -0.61
CA TYR A 32 -17.71 -9.13 0.60
C TYR A 32 -16.17 -9.22 0.65
N LEU A 33 -15.49 -8.33 -0.07
CA LEU A 33 -14.04 -8.32 -0.17
C LEU A 33 -13.45 -7.75 1.11
N SER A 34 -12.85 -8.64 1.89
CA SER A 34 -12.03 -8.25 3.04
C SER A 34 -10.68 -7.74 2.55
N VAL A 35 -10.47 -6.43 2.70
CA VAL A 35 -9.25 -5.75 2.30
C VAL A 35 -8.62 -5.10 3.52
N THR A 36 -7.30 -5.04 3.54
CA THR A 36 -6.51 -4.39 4.58
C THR A 36 -5.85 -3.17 3.98
N LYS A 37 -6.08 -2.00 4.56
CA LYS A 37 -5.43 -0.76 4.20
C LYS A 37 -4.24 -0.54 5.12
N TYR A 38 -3.05 -0.43 4.55
CA TYR A 38 -1.81 -0.11 5.25
C TYR A 38 -1.42 1.32 4.98
N GLN A 39 -1.14 2.10 6.01
CA GLN A 39 -0.57 3.44 5.87
C GLN A 39 0.90 3.43 6.28
N ILE A 40 1.76 3.88 5.38
CA ILE A 40 3.22 3.87 5.57
C ILE A 40 3.76 5.26 5.25
N SER A 41 4.50 5.88 6.17
CA SER A 41 5.25 7.09 5.87
C SER A 41 6.55 6.75 5.15
N ASN A 42 6.95 7.60 4.20
CA ASN A 42 8.22 7.45 3.53
C ASN A 42 9.37 7.75 4.51
N LYS A 43 10.27 6.78 4.70
CA LYS A 43 11.43 6.88 5.61
C LYS A 43 12.34 8.07 5.30
N TYR A 44 12.47 8.45 4.04
CA TYR A 44 13.36 9.52 3.58
C TYR A 44 12.66 10.87 3.50
N ASN A 45 11.34 10.88 3.33
CA ASN A 45 10.54 12.08 3.30
C ASN A 45 9.22 11.89 4.05
N PRO A 46 9.15 12.21 5.35
CA PRO A 46 7.94 12.05 6.16
C PRO A 46 6.72 12.81 5.63
N LYS A 47 6.92 13.77 4.72
CA LYS A 47 5.84 14.47 4.02
C LYS A 47 5.15 13.63 2.97
N ILE A 48 5.68 12.45 2.62
CA ILE A 48 5.07 11.52 1.66
C ILE A 48 4.51 10.34 2.44
N LYS A 49 3.21 10.08 2.29
CA LYS A 49 2.52 8.92 2.84
C LYS A 49 1.98 8.03 1.74
N PHE A 50 2.11 6.73 1.93
CA PHE A 50 1.56 5.68 1.07
C PHE A 50 0.35 5.06 1.79
N SER A 51 -0.78 4.95 1.10
CA SER A 51 -1.93 4.17 1.51
C SER A 51 -2.07 2.99 0.55
N ILE A 52 -1.83 1.78 1.05
CA ILE A 52 -1.79 0.56 0.24
C ILE A 52 -3.00 -0.28 0.59
N LEU A 53 -3.87 -0.51 -0.38
CA LEU A 53 -5.03 -1.38 -0.22
C LEU A 53 -4.68 -2.79 -0.68
N TYR A 54 -4.75 -3.75 0.25
CA TYR A 54 -4.33 -5.12 0.04
C TYR A 54 -5.48 -6.10 0.21
N TRP A 55 -5.67 -6.98 -0.77
CA TRP A 55 -6.63 -8.06 -0.70
C TRP A 55 -6.00 -9.33 -0.15
N LYS A 56 -6.39 -9.67 1.08
CA LYS A 56 -5.81 -10.83 1.79
C LYS A 56 -6.13 -12.17 1.13
N ALA A 57 -7.35 -12.35 0.61
CA ALA A 57 -7.76 -13.65 0.05
C ALA A 57 -7.00 -14.01 -1.24
N GLN A 58 -6.66 -13.01 -2.06
CA GLN A 58 -5.87 -13.24 -3.28
C GLN A 58 -4.39 -12.95 -3.14
N GLY A 59 -3.96 -12.37 -2.02
CA GLY A 59 -2.57 -11.97 -1.80
C GLY A 59 -2.10 -10.86 -2.74
N LYS A 60 -2.98 -9.91 -3.08
CA LYS A 60 -2.72 -8.89 -4.11
C LYS A 60 -2.91 -7.47 -3.58
N ILE A 61 -2.12 -6.55 -4.10
CA ILE A 61 -2.37 -5.11 -3.93
C ILE A 61 -3.46 -4.72 -4.93
N ILE A 62 -4.54 -4.12 -4.43
CA ILE A 62 -5.63 -3.60 -5.26
C ILE A 62 -5.29 -2.19 -5.72
N ASP A 63 -4.81 -1.36 -4.80
CA ASP A 63 -4.58 0.06 -5.06
C ASP A 63 -3.45 0.62 -4.19
N ILE A 64 -2.82 1.69 -4.67
CA ILE A 64 -1.79 2.45 -3.96
C ILE A 64 -2.05 3.94 -4.17
N GLU A 65 -2.43 4.62 -3.10
CA GLU A 65 -2.58 6.07 -3.08
C GLU A 65 -1.35 6.72 -2.43
N ILE A 66 -0.80 7.74 -3.08
CA ILE A 66 0.35 8.50 -2.58
C ILE A 66 -0.12 9.91 -2.25
N LYS A 67 0.06 10.34 -1.00
CA LYS A 67 -0.27 11.70 -0.55
C LYS A 67 0.98 12.43 -0.11
N GLN A 68 1.05 13.71 -0.47
CA GLN A 68 2.00 14.65 0.10
C GLN A 68 1.27 15.51 1.14
N ILE A 69 1.85 15.66 2.32
CA ILE A 69 1.33 16.43 3.48
C ILE A 69 2.27 17.56 3.88
#